data_AF-A0A5D2LJ79-F1
#
_entry.id   AF-A0A5D2LJ79-F1
#
_cell.length_a   1.000
_cell.length_b   1.000
_cell.length_c   1.000
_cell.angle_alpha   90.00
_cell.angle_beta   90.00
_cell.angle_gamma   90.00
#
_symmetry.space_group_name_H-M   'P 1'
#
loop_
_entity.id
_entity.type
_entity.pdbx_description
1 polymer ?
#
loop_
_entity_poly.entity_id
_entity_poly.type
_entity_poly.pdbx_seq_one_letter_code
_entity_poly.pdbx_strand_id
1 'polypeptide(L)'
;MYVWMAQFVRASPPPATSLCFHPKLFSPFPRTRMAVNPTNTSPSFNSRKLPILLFDIMDTIVRDPFYHDVPAFFGMSLKELIECKHPTAWLEFENGVIDEDELEGKFFKDRRPFDLQGLKNCMRRGYSYIDGVEQLLLDLKQNNYEMHAFTNYPIWYRIIEDKLNISKYLSWTFCSCMYEKRP
;
A
#
# COMPACT_ATOMS: atom_id res chain seq x y z
N MET A 1 -1.69 -2.01 -7.48
CA MET A 1 -0.25 -2.12 -7.13
C MET A 1 0.62 -1.68 -8.31
N TYR A 2 0.59 -0.38 -8.64
CA TYR A 2 1.50 0.27 -9.59
C TYR A 2 1.93 1.57 -8.92
N VAL A 3 2.81 1.43 -7.94
CA VAL A 3 3.42 2.53 -7.20
C VAL A 3 4.18 3.40 -8.20
N TRP A 4 3.71 4.64 -8.39
CA TRP A 4 4.46 5.77 -8.94
C TRP A 4 5.56 5.43 -9.97
N MET A 5 5.16 4.83 -11.10
CA MET A 5 6.03 4.54 -12.24
C MET A 5 7.46 4.09 -11.88
N ALA A 6 7.60 2.82 -11.50
CA ALA A 6 8.80 2.09 -11.92
C ALA A 6 8.83 2.08 -13.46
N GLN A 7 9.59 3.00 -14.06
CA GLN A 7 10.11 2.78 -15.41
C GLN A 7 11.10 1.62 -15.32
N PHE A 8 10.58 0.39 -15.28
CA PHE A 8 11.39 -0.77 -15.61
C PHE A 8 11.90 -0.55 -17.03
N VAL A 9 13.21 -0.40 -17.17
CA VAL A 9 13.90 -0.63 -18.44
C VAL A 9 13.39 -1.97 -18.95
N ARG A 10 12.71 -1.97 -20.09
CA ARG A 10 12.17 -3.19 -20.72
C ARG A 10 13.34 -4.14 -21.02
N ALA A 11 13.60 -5.08 -20.12
CA ALA A 11 14.27 -6.31 -20.48
C ALA A 11 13.22 -7.22 -21.13
N SER A 12 13.48 -7.65 -22.37
CA SER A 12 12.60 -8.54 -23.13
C SER A 12 12.35 -9.84 -22.35
N PRO A 13 11.09 -10.31 -22.24
CA PRO A 13 10.81 -11.60 -21.61
C PRO A 13 11.31 -12.74 -22.52
N PRO A 14 11.88 -13.82 -21.94
CA PRO A 14 12.13 -15.04 -22.70
C PRO A 14 10.81 -15.71 -23.14
N PRO A 15 10.80 -16.47 -24.24
CA PRO A 15 9.57 -16.97 -24.86
C PRO A 15 8.82 -17.94 -23.94
N ALA A 16 7.50 -17.77 -23.87
CA ALA A 16 6.60 -18.59 -23.07
C ALA A 16 6.36 -19.97 -23.69
N THR A 17 6.70 -21.03 -22.97
CA THR A 17 6.25 -22.40 -23.25
C THR A 17 4.83 -22.55 -22.74
N SER A 18 3.90 -22.83 -23.65
CA SER A 18 2.49 -23.10 -23.35
C SER A 18 2.35 -24.39 -22.53
N LEU A 19 1.79 -24.29 -21.32
CA LEU A 19 1.23 -25.42 -20.58
C LEU A 19 -0.26 -25.16 -20.35
N CYS A 20 -1.07 -25.70 -21.26
CA CYS A 20 -2.52 -25.79 -21.13
C CYS A 20 -2.88 -26.68 -19.93
N PHE A 21 -3.50 -26.12 -18.88
CA PHE A 21 -4.14 -26.91 -17.83
C PHE A 21 -5.62 -27.12 -18.18
N HIS A 22 -5.98 -28.37 -18.46
CA HIS A 22 -7.35 -28.83 -18.60
C HIS A 22 -8.04 -28.94 -17.22
N PRO A 23 -9.29 -28.48 -17.06
CA PRO A 23 -10.07 -28.73 -15.86
C PRO A 23 -10.66 -30.15 -15.91
N LYS A 24 -10.28 -31.03 -14.98
CA LYS A 24 -10.94 -32.33 -14.80
C LYS A 24 -11.83 -32.33 -13.56
N LEU A 25 -13.12 -32.42 -13.85
CA LEU A 25 -14.23 -33.11 -13.18
C LEU A 25 -14.17 -33.32 -11.66
N PHE A 26 -15.22 -32.81 -11.01
CA PHE A 26 -15.75 -33.22 -9.73
C PHE A 26 -15.91 -34.75 -9.61
N SER A 27 -15.48 -35.30 -8.46
CA SER A 27 -15.82 -36.65 -8.00
C SER A 27 -16.51 -36.54 -6.63
N PRO A 28 -17.65 -37.23 -6.40
CA PRO A 28 -18.32 -37.25 -5.12
C PRO A 28 -17.70 -38.33 -4.22
N PHE A 29 -17.12 -37.91 -3.08
CA PHE A 29 -16.66 -38.85 -2.05
C PHE A 29 -17.84 -39.51 -1.31
N PRO A 30 -17.73 -40.80 -0.94
CA PRO A 30 -18.81 -41.55 -0.30
C PRO A 30 -19.01 -41.14 1.17
N ARG A 31 -20.28 -41.17 1.57
CA ARG A 31 -20.81 -40.82 2.89
C ARG A 31 -20.46 -41.89 3.93
N THR A 32 -19.45 -41.66 4.75
CA THR A 32 -19.18 -42.50 5.92
C THR A 32 -20.10 -42.09 7.07
N ARG A 33 -21.02 -42.98 7.46
CA ARG A 33 -21.79 -42.89 8.72
C ARG A 33 -20.82 -43.13 9.87
N MET A 34 -20.67 -42.16 10.77
CA MET A 34 -20.05 -42.36 12.08
C MET A 34 -21.13 -42.34 13.17
N ALA A 35 -21.05 -43.33 14.05
CA ALA A 35 -21.97 -43.55 15.16
C ALA A 35 -21.95 -42.38 16.16
N VAL A 36 -23.14 -42.01 16.65
CA VAL A 36 -23.30 -41.02 17.72
C VAL A 36 -23.02 -41.70 19.06
N ASN A 37 -21.91 -41.34 19.71
CA ASN A 37 -21.73 -41.54 21.15
C ASN A 37 -22.17 -40.25 21.86
N PRO A 38 -23.19 -40.27 22.73
CA PRO A 38 -23.55 -39.12 23.53
C PRO A 38 -22.82 -39.21 24.87
N THR A 39 -21.66 -38.60 25.00
CA THR A 39 -21.11 -38.25 26.32
C THR A 39 -20.05 -37.16 26.19
N ASN A 40 -20.15 -36.17 27.07
CA ASN A 40 -19.27 -35.01 27.28
C ASN A 40 -19.44 -33.82 26.33
N THR A 41 -20.52 -33.08 26.55
CA THR A 41 -20.68 -31.69 26.07
C THR A 41 -19.84 -30.74 26.94
N SER A 42 -18.53 -30.76 26.76
CA SER A 42 -17.69 -29.60 27.03
C SER A 42 -17.69 -28.72 25.78
N PRO A 43 -18.02 -27.42 25.84
CA PRO A 43 -17.93 -26.56 24.67
C PRO A 43 -16.44 -26.42 24.32
N SER A 44 -15.97 -27.21 23.35
CA SER A 44 -14.70 -26.88 22.71
C SER A 44 -14.98 -25.66 21.84
N PHE A 45 -14.84 -24.49 22.44
CA PHE A 45 -14.64 -23.28 21.67
C PHE A 45 -13.34 -23.50 20.88
N ASN A 46 -13.47 -23.98 19.65
CA ASN A 46 -12.42 -23.90 18.64
C ASN A 46 -12.22 -22.41 18.36
N SER A 47 -11.57 -21.69 19.27
CA SER A 47 -11.17 -20.30 19.11
C SER A 47 -10.00 -20.27 18.14
N ARG A 48 -10.29 -20.44 16.84
CA ARG A 48 -9.28 -20.15 15.81
C ARG A 48 -8.89 -18.69 15.99
N LYS A 49 -7.58 -18.45 16.20
CA LYS A 49 -7.01 -17.11 16.28
C LYS A 49 -7.42 -16.34 15.01
N LEU A 50 -7.87 -15.10 15.17
CA LEU A 50 -8.18 -14.24 14.04
C LEU A 50 -6.92 -14.05 13.17
N PRO A 51 -7.07 -13.94 11.84
CA PRO A 51 -5.95 -13.62 10.98
C PRO A 51 -5.44 -12.19 11.27
N ILE A 52 -4.16 -11.98 11.05
CA ILE A 52 -3.56 -10.65 11.02
C ILE A 52 -3.81 -10.04 9.64
N LEU A 53 -4.27 -8.79 9.59
CA LEU A 53 -4.50 -8.08 8.35
C LEU A 53 -3.36 -7.11 8.07
N LEU A 54 -2.84 -7.15 6.84
CA LEU A 54 -1.85 -6.23 6.33
C LEU A 54 -2.50 -5.36 5.27
N PHE A 55 -2.47 -4.05 5.46
CA PHE A 55 -3.04 -3.08 4.53
C PHE A 55 -1.94 -2.30 3.84
N ASP A 56 -2.00 -2.23 2.51
CA ASP A 56 -1.39 -1.09 1.82
C ASP A 56 -2.13 0.19 2.21
N ILE A 57 -1.49 1.34 2.03
CA ILE A 57 -2.02 2.64 2.43
C ILE A 57 -2.59 3.39 1.22
N MET A 58 -1.77 3.60 0.19
CA MET A 58 -2.15 4.42 -0.96
C MET A 58 -3.17 3.70 -1.85
N ASP A 59 -4.26 4.40 -2.18
CA ASP A 59 -5.42 3.91 -2.91
C ASP A 59 -6.08 2.64 -2.32
N THR A 60 -5.76 2.32 -1.07
CA THR A 60 -6.40 1.25 -0.28
C THR A 60 -7.10 1.83 0.95
N ILE A 61 -6.37 2.58 1.78
CA ILE A 61 -6.91 3.31 2.93
C ILE A 61 -7.02 4.80 2.62
N VAL A 62 -6.00 5.36 1.97
CA VAL A 62 -5.84 6.79 1.72
C VAL A 62 -5.74 7.04 0.23
N ARG A 63 -6.50 7.99 -0.28
CA ARG A 63 -6.42 8.41 -1.68
C ARG A 63 -5.03 8.95 -2.03
N ASP A 64 -4.48 8.53 -3.17
CA ASP A 64 -3.22 9.06 -3.69
C ASP A 64 -3.39 10.44 -4.36
N PRO A 65 -2.71 11.49 -3.85
CA PRO A 65 -2.70 12.81 -4.48
C PRO A 65 -1.96 12.86 -5.83
N PHE A 66 -1.16 11.84 -6.17
CA PHE A 66 -0.29 11.86 -7.35
C PHE A 66 -1.00 12.10 -8.67
N TYR A 67 -2.14 11.44 -8.87
CA TYR A 67 -2.72 11.37 -10.20
C TYR A 67 -3.41 12.68 -10.59
N HIS A 68 -3.79 13.49 -9.62
CA HIS A 68 -4.61 14.69 -9.84
C HIS A 68 -4.00 15.94 -9.20
N ASP A 69 -3.71 15.91 -7.90
CA ASP A 69 -3.29 17.09 -7.14
C ASP A 69 -1.85 17.50 -7.46
N VAL A 70 -0.95 16.54 -7.61
CA VAL A 70 0.46 16.82 -7.90
C VAL A 70 0.63 17.44 -9.30
N PRO A 71 0.05 16.89 -10.39
CA PRO A 71 0.04 17.55 -11.70
C PRO A 71 -0.56 18.95 -11.65
N ALA A 72 -1.72 19.12 -10.98
CA ALA A 72 -2.37 20.41 -10.83
C ALA A 72 -1.49 21.42 -10.08
N PHE A 73 -0.78 20.99 -9.03
CA PHE A 73 0.18 21.83 -8.30
C PHE A 73 1.30 22.35 -9.20
N PHE A 74 1.82 21.51 -10.09
CA PHE A 74 2.85 21.90 -11.05
C PHE A 74 2.31 22.63 -12.29
N GLY A 75 0.98 22.77 -12.42
CA GLY A 75 0.36 23.35 -13.62
C GLY A 75 0.58 22.50 -14.88
N MET A 76 0.72 21.19 -14.72
CA MET A 76 1.05 20.23 -15.78
C MET A 76 -0.02 19.15 -15.87
N SER A 77 -0.14 18.51 -17.03
CA SER A 77 -0.79 17.21 -17.12
C SER A 77 0.06 16.13 -16.42
N LEU A 78 -0.57 15.02 -16.01
CA LEU A 78 0.15 13.89 -15.44
C LEU A 78 1.24 13.35 -16.38
N LYS A 79 0.97 13.37 -17.70
CA LYS A 79 1.93 12.93 -18.72
C LYS A 79 3.17 13.83 -18.73
N GLU A 80 2.99 15.15 -18.78
CA GLU A 80 4.10 16.11 -18.75
C GLU A 80 4.91 15.99 -17.46
N LEU A 81 4.23 15.83 -16.31
CA LEU A 81 4.89 15.62 -15.03
C LEU A 81 5.77 14.36 -15.05
N ILE A 82 5.24 13.23 -15.53
CA ILE A 82 6.00 11.97 -15.66
C ILE A 82 7.20 12.14 -16.60
N GLU A 83 7.04 12.88 -17.70
CA GLU A 83 8.11 13.12 -18.67
C GLU A 83 9.24 13.97 -18.11
N CYS A 84 8.96 14.92 -17.20
CA CYS A 84 9.99 15.78 -16.61
C CYS A 84 10.51 15.31 -15.23
N LYS A 85 9.76 14.49 -14.49
CA LYS A 85 10.18 13.92 -13.20
C LYS A 85 11.41 13.01 -13.39
N HIS A 86 12.35 13.08 -12.46
CA HIS A 86 13.48 12.16 -12.42
C HIS A 86 12.97 10.73 -12.22
N PRO A 87 13.49 9.75 -12.98
CA PRO A 87 12.93 8.39 -13.00
C PRO A 87 13.03 7.68 -11.65
N THR A 88 14.09 7.94 -10.87
CA THR A 88 14.37 7.22 -9.61
C THR A 88 14.16 8.04 -8.33
N ALA A 89 13.99 9.38 -8.40
CA ALA A 89 14.04 10.23 -7.21
C ALA A 89 12.97 9.85 -6.18
N TRP A 90 11.75 9.57 -6.64
CA TRP A 90 10.67 9.14 -5.75
C TRP A 90 10.94 7.77 -5.13
N LEU A 91 11.46 6.81 -5.89
CA LEU A 91 11.78 5.47 -5.39
C LEU A 91 12.85 5.52 -4.30
N GLU A 92 13.91 6.30 -4.54
CA GLU A 92 14.97 6.52 -3.56
C GLU A 92 14.43 7.18 -2.29
N PHE A 93 13.51 8.14 -2.43
CA PHE A 93 12.86 8.81 -1.30
C PHE A 93 11.91 7.87 -0.52
N GLU A 94 11.11 7.08 -1.24
CA GLU A 94 10.20 6.07 -0.69
C GLU A 94 10.93 5.04 0.16
N ASN A 95 12.15 4.69 -0.25
CA ASN A 95 13.02 3.79 0.46
C ASN A 95 13.86 4.48 1.56
N GLY A 96 13.86 5.81 1.65
CA GLY A 96 14.67 6.55 2.62
C GLY A 96 16.17 6.59 2.27
N VAL A 97 16.53 6.31 1.02
CA VAL A 97 17.88 6.47 0.46
C VAL A 97 18.25 7.94 0.38
N ILE A 98 17.30 8.79 -0.01
CA ILE A 98 17.44 10.24 -0.02
C ILE A 98 16.46 10.90 0.95
N ASP A 99 16.82 12.06 1.48
CA ASP A 99 15.94 12.89 2.31
C ASP A 99 15.14 13.94 1.50
N GLU A 100 14.44 14.84 2.21
CA GLU A 100 13.61 15.87 1.58
C GLU A 100 14.43 16.90 0.79
N ASP A 101 15.62 17.28 1.29
CA ASP A 101 16.49 18.27 0.66
C ASP A 101 17.12 17.68 -0.61
N GLU A 102 17.53 16.42 -0.55
CA GLU A 102 18.03 15.67 -1.71
C GLU A 102 16.93 15.42 -2.74
N LEU A 103 15.69 15.13 -2.31
CA LEU A 103 14.53 15.04 -3.20
C LEU A 103 14.29 16.37 -3.92
N GLU A 104 14.34 17.50 -3.21
CA GLU A 104 14.15 18.83 -3.80
C GLU A 104 15.13 19.09 -4.94
N GLY A 105 16.41 18.77 -4.72
CA GLY A 105 17.47 18.92 -5.73
C GLY A 105 17.39 17.90 -6.89
N LYS A 106 16.68 16.79 -6.73
CA LYS A 106 16.64 15.66 -7.69
C LYS A 106 15.28 15.45 -8.36
N PHE A 107 14.20 16.07 -7.90
CA PHE A 107 12.83 15.75 -8.31
C PHE A 107 12.61 15.81 -9.82
N PHE A 108 13.13 16.83 -10.51
CA PHE A 108 13.07 16.97 -11.96
C PHE A 108 14.37 16.54 -12.64
N LYS A 109 14.27 16.00 -13.87
CA LYS A 109 15.43 15.59 -14.69
C LYS A 109 16.40 16.73 -14.96
N ASP A 110 15.88 17.95 -15.11
CA ASP A 110 16.64 19.18 -15.36
C ASP A 110 17.11 19.87 -14.07
N ARG A 111 16.78 19.31 -12.89
CA ARG A 111 17.11 19.85 -11.56
C ARG A 111 16.62 21.28 -11.33
N ARG A 112 15.56 21.71 -12.03
CA ARG A 112 14.95 23.01 -11.73
C ARG A 112 14.39 23.01 -10.30
N PRO A 113 14.50 24.12 -9.56
CA PRO A 113 13.93 24.23 -8.24
C PRO A 113 12.40 24.19 -8.30
N PHE A 114 11.77 23.78 -7.21
CA PHE A 114 10.33 23.86 -7.02
C PHE A 114 9.99 24.11 -5.55
N ASP A 115 8.75 24.47 -5.27
CA ASP A 115 8.29 24.70 -3.90
C ASP A 115 7.99 23.37 -3.19
N LEU A 116 9.00 22.79 -2.52
CA LEU A 116 8.85 21.54 -1.76
C LEU A 116 7.80 21.66 -0.65
N GLN A 117 7.78 22.78 0.06
CA GLN A 117 6.81 23.00 1.14
C GLN A 117 5.38 23.13 0.59
N GLY A 118 5.22 23.78 -0.55
CA GLY A 118 3.98 23.84 -1.32
C GLY A 118 3.51 22.45 -1.77
N LEU A 119 4.43 21.60 -2.24
CA LEU A 119 4.13 20.22 -2.58
C LEU A 119 3.68 19.42 -1.35
N LYS A 120 4.37 19.52 -0.21
CA LYS A 120 3.95 18.87 1.04
C LYS A 120 2.55 19.30 1.48
N ASN A 121 2.25 20.59 1.35
CA ASN A 121 0.90 21.12 1.61
C ASN A 121 -0.13 20.58 0.61
N CYS A 122 0.24 20.42 -0.66
CA CYS A 122 -0.58 19.78 -1.69
C CYS A 122 -0.91 18.33 -1.31
N MET A 123 0.11 17.53 -0.98
CA MET A 123 -0.05 16.15 -0.53
C MET A 123 -0.96 16.07 0.69
N ARG A 124 -0.70 16.89 1.72
CA ARG A 124 -1.52 16.95 2.93
C ARG A 124 -2.98 17.26 2.60
N ARG A 125 -3.27 18.22 1.71
CA ARG A 125 -4.66 18.50 1.31
C ARG A 125 -5.29 17.31 0.59
N GLY A 126 -4.53 16.64 -0.27
CA GLY A 126 -5.00 15.53 -1.07
C GLY A 126 -5.35 14.27 -0.28
N TYR A 127 -4.65 13.98 0.82
CA TYR A 127 -4.94 12.79 1.62
C TYR A 127 -6.35 12.81 2.22
N SER A 128 -7.12 11.77 1.94
CA SER A 128 -8.42 11.51 2.55
C SER A 128 -8.62 10.01 2.63
N TYR A 129 -9.45 9.54 3.54
CA TYR A 129 -9.90 8.16 3.49
C TYR A 129 -10.58 7.88 2.15
N ILE A 130 -10.33 6.68 1.60
CA ILE A 130 -11.19 6.13 0.55
C ILE A 130 -12.59 5.93 1.13
N ASP A 131 -13.62 6.18 0.33
CA ASP A 131 -15.03 6.13 0.77
C ASP A 131 -15.37 4.78 1.43
N GLY A 132 -16.03 4.84 2.59
CA GLY A 132 -16.37 3.68 3.42
C GLY A 132 -15.20 2.99 4.14
N VAL A 133 -13.94 3.27 3.81
CA VAL A 133 -12.80 2.54 4.39
C VAL A 133 -12.56 2.89 5.86
N GLU A 134 -12.79 4.13 6.28
CA GLU A 134 -12.66 4.48 7.70
C GLU A 134 -13.64 3.67 8.57
N GLN A 135 -14.89 3.53 8.13
CA GLN A 135 -15.89 2.73 8.84
C GLN A 135 -15.50 1.25 8.87
N LEU A 136 -14.98 0.71 7.76
CA LEU A 136 -14.49 -0.66 7.72
C LEU A 136 -13.34 -0.89 8.73
N LEU A 137 -12.39 0.04 8.83
CA LEU A 137 -11.29 -0.04 9.79
C LEU A 137 -11.80 0.00 11.24
N LEU A 138 -12.81 0.83 11.51
CA LEU A 138 -13.47 0.87 12.82
C LEU A 138 -14.13 -0.48 13.16
N ASP A 139 -14.90 -1.05 12.23
CA ASP A 139 -15.59 -2.32 12.43
C ASP A 139 -14.59 -3.46 12.65
N LEU A 140 -13.52 -3.53 11.86
CA LEU A 140 -12.45 -4.53 12.03
C LEU A 140 -11.77 -4.38 13.40
N LYS A 141 -11.51 -3.15 13.85
CA LYS A 141 -10.93 -2.89 15.17
C LYS A 141 -11.84 -3.35 16.30
N GLN A 142 -13.14 -3.06 16.21
CA GLN A 142 -14.15 -3.50 17.17
C GLN A 142 -14.32 -5.02 17.21
N ASN A 143 -14.05 -5.70 16.09
CA ASN A 143 -14.04 -7.16 15.99
C ASN A 143 -12.67 -7.79 16.35
N ASN A 144 -11.77 -7.04 16.98
CA ASN A 144 -10.48 -7.51 17.50
C ASN A 144 -9.50 -8.02 16.44
N TYR A 145 -9.60 -7.53 15.19
CA TYR A 145 -8.55 -7.79 14.20
C TYR A 145 -7.27 -7.04 14.56
N GLU A 146 -6.16 -7.76 14.53
CA GLU A 146 -4.82 -7.19 14.53
C GLU A 146 -4.52 -6.69 13.10
N MET A 147 -4.18 -5.41 12.96
CA MET A 147 -4.03 -4.74 11.67
C MET A 147 -2.73 -3.95 11.63
N HIS A 148 -2.01 -4.05 10.52
CA HIS A 148 -0.75 -3.34 10.30
C HIS A 148 -0.71 -2.69 8.91
N ALA A 149 -0.02 -1.55 8.82
CA ALA A 149 0.38 -0.98 7.55
C ALA A 149 1.52 -1.81 6.95
N PHE A 150 1.41 -2.13 5.67
CA PHE A 150 2.40 -2.77 4.83
C PHE A 150 2.47 -2.01 3.51
N THR A 151 3.31 -0.98 3.47
CA THR A 151 3.31 0.02 2.40
C THR A 151 4.70 0.45 1.99
N ASN A 152 4.84 0.74 0.70
CA ASN A 152 6.01 1.44 0.19
C ASN A 152 5.64 2.93 0.12
N TYR A 153 6.06 3.68 1.13
CA TYR A 153 5.78 5.11 1.22
C TYR A 153 6.90 5.83 1.96
N PRO A 154 7.28 7.05 1.52
CA PRO A 154 8.35 7.80 2.17
C PRO A 154 7.95 8.26 3.58
N ILE A 155 8.88 8.95 4.25
CA ILE A 155 8.69 9.56 5.58
C ILE A 155 7.43 10.43 5.68
N TRP A 156 6.86 10.86 4.55
CA TRP A 156 5.57 11.55 4.46
C TRP A 156 4.37 10.72 4.93
N TYR A 157 4.52 9.43 5.25
CA TYR A 157 3.49 8.69 6.00
C TYR A 157 3.13 9.39 7.32
N ARG A 158 4.06 10.16 7.91
CA ARG A 158 3.79 10.98 9.10
C ARG A 158 2.78 12.11 8.84
N ILE A 159 2.75 12.66 7.63
CA ILE A 159 1.77 13.68 7.24
C ILE A 159 0.37 13.05 7.17
N ILE A 160 0.28 11.83 6.66
CA ILE A 160 -0.95 11.04 6.65
C ILE A 160 -1.40 10.79 8.08
N GLU A 161 -0.49 10.35 8.95
CA GLU A 161 -0.78 10.11 10.36
C GLU A 161 -1.28 11.37 11.07
N ASP A 162 -0.58 12.49 10.94
CA ASP A 162 -0.98 13.76 11.55
C ASP A 162 -2.34 14.26 11.07
N LYS A 163 -2.75 13.90 9.85
CA LYS A 163 -4.02 14.35 9.27
C LYS A 163 -5.18 13.42 9.62
N LEU A 164 -4.97 12.11 9.49
CA LEU A 164 -6.03 11.11 9.53
C LEU A 164 -6.01 10.26 10.80
N ASN A 165 -4.91 10.27 11.57
CA ASN A 165 -4.75 9.48 12.80
C ASN A 165 -5.02 7.99 12.55
N ILE A 166 -4.34 7.40 11.56
CA ILE A 166 -4.50 5.99 11.16
C ILE A 166 -4.14 5.04 12.30
N SER A 167 -3.22 5.45 13.19
CA SER A 167 -2.84 4.69 14.39
C SER A 167 -4.00 4.38 15.34
N LYS A 168 -5.12 5.10 15.23
CA LYS A 168 -6.38 4.78 15.90
C LYS A 168 -6.86 3.35 15.58
N TYR A 169 -6.61 2.88 14.36
CA TYR A 169 -7.14 1.61 13.86
C TYR A 169 -6.05 0.54 13.75
N LEU A 170 -4.93 0.85 13.10
CA LEU A 170 -3.85 -0.10 12.76
C LEU A 170 -2.48 0.45 13.10
N SER A 171 -1.46 -0.41 13.18
CA SER A 171 -0.09 0.01 13.51
C SER A 171 0.76 0.26 12.26
N TRP A 172 1.47 1.38 12.19
CA TRP A 172 2.52 1.63 11.20
C TRP A 172 3.73 0.73 11.43
N THR A 173 3.71 -0.47 10.85
CA THR A 173 4.69 -1.52 11.17
C THR A 173 5.66 -1.72 10.04
N PHE A 174 5.17 -1.89 8.81
CA PHE A 174 6.02 -2.21 7.68
C PHE A 174 5.96 -1.07 6.65
N CYS A 175 6.75 -0.02 6.88
CA CYS A 175 6.91 1.09 5.92
C CYS A 175 8.30 1.04 5.30
N SER A 176 8.41 1.06 3.97
CA SER A 176 9.70 0.97 3.25
C SER A 176 10.79 1.90 3.82
N CYS A 177 10.43 3.17 4.08
CA CYS A 177 11.36 4.18 4.60
C CYS A 177 11.91 3.91 6.01
N MET A 178 11.34 2.97 6.78
CA MET A 178 11.82 2.64 8.12
C MET A 178 13.01 1.67 8.12
N TYR A 179 13.28 0.96 7.02
CA TYR A 179 14.16 -0.21 7.03
C TYR A 179 15.46 -0.06 6.22
N GLU A 180 15.62 0.99 5.40
CA GLU A 180 16.75 1.08 4.45
C GLU A 180 17.93 1.97 4.89
N LYS A 181 17.89 2.60 6.08
CA LYS A 181 19.11 3.11 6.71
C LYS A 181 19.80 2.02 7.53
N ARG A 182 20.43 1.05 6.84
CA ARG A 182 21.51 0.28 7.48
C ARG A 182 22.77 1.15 7.48
N PRO A 183 23.44 1.32 8.64
CA PRO A 183 24.67 2.10 8.74
C PRO A 183 25.82 1.50 7.92
#